data_AF-A0A2E6ACV2-F1
#
_entry.id   AF-A0A2E6ACV2-F1
#
_cell.length_a   1.000
_cell.length_b   1.000
_cell.length_c   1.000
_cell.angle_alpha   90.00
_cell.angle_beta   90.00
_cell.angle_gamma   90.00
#
_symmetry.space_group_name_H-M   'P 1'
#
loop_
_entity.id
_entity.type
_entity.pdbx_description
1 polymer ?
#
loop_
_entity_poly.entity_id
_entity_poly.type
_entity_poly.pdbx_seq_one_letter_code
_entity_poly.pdbx_strand_id
1 'polypeptide(L)'
;MAKHEGKLYLCGLNGLSDSIVESLVKHEGGLYLRGFKSLSESPGYVALAKKLSMREGDLFLLDLIELSDAATGALAEHQRMIHLSYEQVPSSAAKILRSRKK
;
A
#
# COMPACT_ATOMS: atom_id res chain seq x y z
N MET A 1 24.44 -12.29 -9.78
CA MET A 1 24.32 -10.94 -9.19
C MET A 1 23.04 -10.94 -8.39
N ALA A 2 23.14 -10.96 -7.05
CA ALA A 2 21.98 -11.08 -6.19
C ALA A 2 21.13 -9.81 -6.34
N LYS A 3 20.04 -9.89 -7.10
CA LYS A 3 18.94 -8.96 -6.95
C LYS A 3 18.57 -9.05 -5.47
N HIS A 4 18.75 -7.96 -4.73
CA HIS A 4 18.24 -7.93 -3.37
C HIS A 4 16.71 -7.96 -3.48
N GLU A 5 16.14 -9.16 -3.55
CA GLU A 5 14.75 -9.49 -3.21
C GLU A 5 14.52 -9.30 -1.71
N GLY A 6 15.14 -8.26 -1.13
CA GLY A 6 15.04 -7.90 0.27
C GLY A 6 13.67 -7.32 0.52
N LYS A 7 12.94 -7.97 1.42
CA LYS A 7 11.72 -7.43 1.99
C LYS A 7 12.07 -6.15 2.74
N LEU A 8 11.47 -5.03 2.36
CA LEU A 8 11.70 -3.74 3.02
C LEU A 8 10.64 -3.54 4.09
N TYR A 9 11.05 -3.53 5.36
CA TYR A 9 10.16 -3.34 6.51
C TYR A 9 10.30 -1.91 7.03
N LEU A 10 9.20 -1.15 6.96
CA LEU A 10 9.12 0.20 7.49
C LEU A 10 8.05 0.26 8.56
N CYS A 11 8.47 0.45 9.82
CA CYS A 11 7.58 0.54 10.97
C CYS A 11 7.51 1.99 11.48
N GLY A 12 6.31 2.46 11.82
CA GLY A 12 6.12 3.76 12.49
C GLY A 12 6.16 4.98 11.57
N LEU A 13 5.87 4.80 10.28
CA LEU A 13 5.81 5.90 9.33
C LEU A 13 4.57 6.76 9.58
N ASN A 14 4.73 7.83 10.36
CA ASN A 14 3.69 8.85 10.58
C ASN A 14 3.54 9.82 9.39
N GLY A 15 4.27 9.56 8.30
CA GLY A 15 4.23 10.33 7.05
C GLY A 15 5.31 9.83 6.09
N LEU A 16 4.93 9.61 4.83
CA LEU A 16 5.86 9.33 3.74
C LEU A 16 5.94 10.58 2.87
N SER A 17 7.11 11.21 2.80
CA SER A 17 7.37 12.30 1.86
C SER A 17 7.51 11.76 0.45
N ASP A 18 7.14 12.56 -0.55
CA ASP A 18 7.17 12.17 -1.97
C ASP A 18 8.49 11.52 -2.42
N SER A 19 9.63 12.06 -1.98
CA SER A 19 10.96 11.53 -2.32
C SER A 19 11.21 10.11 -1.78
N ILE A 20 10.64 9.79 -0.61
CA ILE A 20 10.73 8.43 -0.05
C ILE A 20 9.85 7.51 -0.90
N VAL A 21 8.63 7.94 -1.19
CA VAL A 21 7.70 7.15 -2.00
C VAL A 21 8.28 6.85 -3.39
N GLU A 22 8.93 7.81 -4.04
CA GLU A 22 9.60 7.56 -5.33
C GLU A 22 10.72 6.51 -5.23
N SER A 23 11.50 6.54 -4.15
CA SER A 23 12.52 5.53 -3.91
C SER A 23 11.91 4.16 -3.62
N LEU A 24 10.78 4.14 -2.90
CA LEU A 24 9.99 2.95 -2.68
C LEU A 24 9.43 2.42 -4.00
N VAL A 25 8.93 3.27 -4.89
CA VAL A 25 8.36 2.82 -6.17
C VAL A 25 9.37 2.04 -7.01
N LYS A 26 10.63 2.46 -6.97
CA LYS A 26 11.75 1.82 -7.65
C LYS A 26 12.22 0.51 -7.00
N HIS A 27 11.76 0.18 -5.79
CA HIS A 27 12.13 -1.05 -5.12
C HIS A 27 11.32 -2.24 -5.67
N GLU A 28 12.00 -3.16 -6.33
CA GLU A 28 11.42 -4.36 -6.94
C GLU A 28 10.99 -5.43 -5.91
N GLY A 29 11.44 -5.31 -4.66
CA GLY A 29 11.11 -6.27 -3.59
C GLY A 29 9.77 -5.98 -2.88
N GLY A 30 9.35 -6.93 -2.04
CA GLY A 30 8.16 -6.78 -1.20
C GLY A 30 8.31 -5.66 -0.16
N LEU A 31 7.27 -4.83 -0.01
CA LEU A 31 7.23 -3.72 0.93
C LEU A 31 6.28 -4.02 2.08
N TYR A 32 6.77 -3.95 3.30
CA TYR A 32 6.00 -4.11 4.52
C TYR A 32 5.92 -2.77 5.25
N LEU A 33 4.78 -2.11 5.15
CA LEU A 33 4.49 -0.88 5.88
C LEU A 33 3.71 -1.22 7.13
N ARG A 34 4.24 -0.87 8.30
CA ARG A 34 3.61 -1.08 9.60
C ARG A 34 3.42 0.25 10.32
N GLY A 35 2.27 0.44 10.95
CA GLY A 35 1.97 1.63 11.75
C GLY A 35 1.17 2.73 11.04
N PHE A 36 0.76 2.50 9.79
CA PHE A 36 -0.28 3.31 9.16
C PHE A 36 -1.64 2.92 9.75
N LYS A 37 -1.99 3.52 10.89
CA LYS A 37 -3.30 3.26 11.52
C LYS A 37 -4.44 3.69 10.61
N SER A 38 -4.30 4.76 9.83
CA SER A 38 -5.36 5.22 8.93
C SER A 38 -4.82 5.71 7.59
N LEU A 39 -5.44 5.22 6.51
CA LEU A 39 -5.35 5.74 5.15
C LEU A 39 -6.69 6.41 4.81
N SER A 40 -6.88 7.61 5.35
CA SER A 40 -8.10 8.40 5.12
C SER A 40 -8.18 8.96 3.70
N GLU A 41 -9.30 9.60 3.36
CA GLU A 41 -9.50 10.29 2.07
C GLU A 41 -8.66 11.56 1.90
N SER A 42 -7.69 11.79 2.80
CA SER A 42 -6.77 12.92 2.64
C SER A 42 -6.00 12.78 1.33
N PRO A 43 -5.87 13.86 0.53
CA PRO A 43 -5.18 13.82 -0.75
C PRO A 43 -3.75 13.28 -0.66
N GLY A 44 -3.06 13.48 0.48
CA GLY A 44 -1.73 12.91 0.72
C GLY A 44 -1.73 11.39 0.82
N TYR A 45 -2.72 10.78 1.49
CA TYR A 45 -2.82 9.32 1.62
C TYR A 45 -3.31 8.66 0.33
N VAL A 46 -4.22 9.30 -0.40
CA VAL A 46 -4.66 8.81 -1.73
C VAL A 46 -3.51 8.86 -2.74
N ALA A 47 -2.74 9.95 -2.75
CA ALA A 47 -1.55 10.06 -3.61
C ALA A 47 -0.49 9.00 -3.25
N LEU A 48 -0.26 8.77 -1.96
CA LEU A 48 0.63 7.72 -1.47
C LEU A 48 0.17 6.34 -1.95
N ALA A 49 -1.10 6.00 -1.75
CA ALA A 49 -1.71 4.75 -2.19
C ALA A 49 -1.52 4.54 -3.70
N LYS A 50 -1.75 5.59 -4.51
CA LYS A 50 -1.59 5.56 -5.96
C LYS A 50 -0.14 5.36 -6.39
N LYS A 51 0.82 6.03 -5.73
CA LYS A 51 2.23 5.79 -6.03
C LYS A 51 2.64 4.37 -5.66
N LEU A 52 2.19 3.86 -4.51
CA LEU A 52 2.48 2.50 -4.07
C LEU A 52 1.89 1.44 -5.02
N SER A 53 0.75 1.70 -5.67
CA SER A 53 0.18 0.79 -6.65
C SER A 53 0.93 0.74 -7.98
N MET A 54 1.77 1.73 -8.30
CA MET A 54 2.63 1.71 -9.48
C MET A 54 3.87 0.82 -9.32
N ARG A 55 4.06 0.20 -8.15
CA ARG A 55 5.20 -0.67 -7.87
C ARG A 55 5.09 -2.01 -8.59
N GLU A 56 6.24 -2.60 -8.89
CA GLU A 56 6.31 -3.97 -9.45
C GLU A 56 6.45 -5.07 -8.39
N GLY A 57 6.41 -4.72 -7.09
CA GLY A 57 6.54 -5.65 -5.96
C GLY A 57 5.29 -5.76 -5.08
N ASP A 58 5.23 -6.82 -4.27
CA ASP A 58 4.13 -7.05 -3.34
C ASP A 58 4.07 -5.99 -2.24
N LEU A 59 2.87 -5.57 -1.87
CA LEU A 59 2.64 -4.54 -0.86
C LEU A 59 1.91 -5.13 0.34
N PHE A 60 2.49 -5.02 1.53
CA PHE A 60 1.93 -5.48 2.78
C PHE A 60 1.66 -4.26 3.67
N LEU A 61 0.39 -3.94 3.89
CA LEU A 61 -0.05 -2.91 4.83
C LEU A 61 -0.48 -3.59 6.12
N LEU A 62 0.34 -3.43 7.15
CA LEU A 62 0.17 -4.02 8.47
C LEU A 62 -0.29 -2.98 9.49
N ASP A 63 -1.16 -3.39 10.41
CA ASP A 63 -1.77 -2.55 11.45
C ASP A 63 -2.66 -1.41 10.92
N LEU A 64 -3.22 -1.57 9.72
CA LEU A 64 -4.20 -0.64 9.18
C LEU A 64 -5.54 -0.81 9.91
N ILE A 65 -6.07 0.28 10.44
CA ILE A 65 -7.35 0.36 11.17
C ILE A 65 -8.40 0.98 10.23
N GLU A 66 -8.07 2.10 9.60
CA GLU A 66 -8.99 2.79 8.70
C GLU A 66 -8.45 2.81 7.27
N LEU A 67 -9.30 2.44 6.32
CA LEU A 67 -9.01 2.54 4.89
C LEU A 67 -10.21 3.16 4.18
N SER A 68 -9.97 4.29 3.51
CA SER A 68 -11.00 4.94 2.71
C SER A 68 -11.22 4.26 1.35
N ASP A 69 -12.40 4.47 0.77
CA ASP A 69 -12.73 3.97 -0.56
C ASP A 69 -11.83 4.60 -1.64
N ALA A 70 -11.46 5.89 -1.51
CA ALA A 70 -10.54 6.56 -2.43
C ALA A 70 -9.12 5.95 -2.40
N ALA A 71 -8.56 5.75 -1.20
CA ALA A 71 -7.26 5.09 -1.06
C ALA A 71 -7.33 3.62 -1.50
N THR A 72 -8.46 2.95 -1.25
CA THR A 72 -8.68 1.59 -1.75
C THR A 72 -8.75 1.54 -3.26
N GLY A 73 -9.42 2.49 -3.92
CA GLY A 73 -9.48 2.57 -5.38
C GLY A 73 -8.08 2.72 -5.99
N ALA A 74 -7.23 3.51 -5.34
CA ALA A 74 -5.84 3.68 -5.75
C ALA A 74 -4.96 2.43 -5.49
N LEU A 75 -5.25 1.65 -4.44
CA LEU A 75 -4.62 0.36 -4.12
C LEU A 75 -5.25 -0.83 -4.88
N ALA A 76 -6.46 -0.71 -5.39
CA ALA A 76 -6.81 -1.33 -6.65
C ALA A 76 -5.85 -0.76 -7.73
N GLU A 77 -5.95 -0.91 -9.04
CA GLU A 77 -4.80 -0.55 -9.94
C GLU A 77 -3.43 -1.28 -9.71
N HIS A 78 -2.98 -1.63 -8.50
CA HIS A 78 -1.69 -2.31 -8.23
C HIS A 78 -1.60 -3.68 -8.90
N GLN A 79 -0.64 -3.89 -9.79
CA GLN A 79 -0.61 -5.12 -10.58
C GLN A 79 -0.18 -6.37 -9.80
N ARG A 80 0.37 -6.20 -8.60
CA ARG A 80 0.85 -7.31 -7.75
C ARG A 80 -0.09 -7.60 -6.58
N MET A 81 0.35 -8.47 -5.68
CA MET A 81 -0.41 -8.80 -4.49
C MET A 81 -0.37 -7.63 -3.49
N ILE A 82 -1.55 -7.28 -2.99
CA ILE A 82 -1.68 -6.44 -1.80
C ILE A 82 -2.18 -7.29 -0.68
N HIS A 83 -1.45 -7.26 0.42
CA HIS A 83 -1.85 -7.87 1.67
C HIS A 83 -2.24 -6.78 2.65
N LEU A 84 -3.49 -6.84 3.11
CA LEU A 84 -4.00 -6.01 4.19
C LEU A 84 -4.19 -6.92 5.39
N SER A 85 -3.78 -6.47 6.58
CA SER A 85 -3.96 -7.28 7.79
C SER A 85 -5.44 -7.50 8.11
N TYR A 86 -5.77 -8.72 8.54
CA TYR A 86 -7.11 -9.32 8.48
C TYR A 86 -8.17 -8.70 9.41
N GLU A 87 -7.83 -7.71 10.24
CA GLU A 87 -8.81 -7.09 11.15
C GLU A 87 -9.61 -5.96 10.51
N GLN A 88 -9.05 -5.16 9.58
CA GLN A 88 -9.74 -3.94 9.13
C GLN A 88 -9.55 -3.64 7.64
N VAL A 89 -9.84 -4.63 6.78
CA VAL A 89 -10.34 -4.28 5.45
C VAL A 89 -11.82 -3.93 5.62
N PRO A 90 -12.22 -2.64 5.57
CA PRO A 90 -13.64 -2.32 5.61
C PRO A 90 -14.36 -3.08 4.49
N SER A 91 -15.59 -3.53 4.75
CA SER A 91 -16.35 -4.33 3.78
C SER A 91 -16.44 -3.67 2.40
N SER A 92 -16.48 -2.33 2.35
CA SER A 92 -16.39 -1.53 1.13
C SER A 92 -15.07 -1.73 0.40
N ALA A 93 -13.94 -1.64 1.10
CA ALA A 93 -12.62 -1.84 0.53
C ALA A 93 -12.41 -3.27 0.00
N ALA A 94 -12.87 -4.27 0.74
CA ALA A 94 -12.80 -5.67 0.31
C ALA A 94 -13.59 -5.87 -0.99
N LYS A 95 -14.75 -5.21 -1.13
CA LYS A 95 -15.55 -5.25 -2.35
C LYS A 95 -14.83 -4.59 -3.53
N ILE A 96 -14.20 -3.43 -3.33
CA ILE A 96 -13.42 -2.73 -4.36
C ILE A 96 -12.25 -3.60 -4.83
N LEU A 97 -11.47 -4.16 -3.90
CA LEU A 97 -10.32 -5.02 -4.22
C LEU A 97 -10.73 -6.34 -4.89
N ARG A 98 -11.86 -6.93 -4.48
CA ARG A 98 -12.45 -8.13 -5.14
C ARG A 98 -13.00 -7.82 -6.53
N SER A 99 -13.44 -6.59 -6.78
CA SER A 99 -14.00 -6.17 -8.07
C SER A 99 -12.93 -5.89 -9.12
N ARG A 100 -11.63 -6.00 -8.79
CA ARG A 100 -10.56 -5.87 -9.77
C ARG A 100 -10.62 -7.01 -10.76
N LYS A 101 -10.94 -6.70 -12.02
CA LYS A 101 -10.68 -7.61 -13.13
C LYS A 101 -9.17 -7.79 -13.24
N LYS A 102 -8.72 -9.04 -13.11
CA LYS A 102 -7.38 -9.47 -13.53
C LYS A 102 -7.19 -9.19 -15.01
#